data_AF-A0A832ID41-F1
#
_entry.id   AF-A0A832ID41-F1
#
_cell.length_a   1.000
_cell.length_b   1.000
_cell.length_c   1.000
_cell.angle_alpha   90.00
_cell.angle_beta   90.00
_cell.angle_gamma   90.00
#
_symmetry.space_group_name_H-M   'P 1'
#
loop_
_entity.id
_entity.type
_entity.pdbx_description
1 polymer ?
#
loop_
_entity_poly.entity_id
_entity_poly.type
_entity_poly.pdbx_seq_one_letter_code
_entity_poly.pdbx_strand_id
1 'polypeptide(L)'
;MDFNSFLAHIPKLKALPLGGLPSQFKMAPEIRKQYSLRDIQKKNPKESAVLALFYPDALNNTNLLLMLRASYNGVHSAQISFPGGKKEEGDSNLMHTALREAEEEVGVLRNDVKIIRELTKTYIPPSNFWVTPYIGTLEMTPSFRMNNEVEKLIEVRVTDLLNEAAL
;
A
#
# COMPACT_ATOMS: atom_id res chain seq x y z
N MET A 1 -14.13 -6.88 10.98
CA MET A 1 -13.70 -6.22 12.24
C MET A 1 -14.37 -4.87 12.23
N ASP A 2 -15.01 -4.47 13.32
CA ASP A 2 -15.63 -3.14 13.42
C ASP A 2 -14.55 -2.04 13.31
N PHE A 3 -14.86 -0.94 12.62
CA PHE A 3 -13.90 0.12 12.34
C PHE A 3 -13.44 0.86 13.61
N ASN A 4 -14.31 1.09 14.59
CA ASN A 4 -13.89 1.69 15.87
C ASN A 4 -12.94 0.76 16.62
N SER A 5 -13.21 -0.56 16.56
CA SER A 5 -12.29 -1.56 17.10
C SER A 5 -10.93 -1.53 16.40
N PHE A 6 -10.90 -1.38 15.07
CA PHE A 6 -9.64 -1.20 14.32
C PHE A 6 -8.90 0.07 14.76
N LEU A 7 -9.59 1.21 14.88
CA LEU A 7 -8.99 2.46 15.34
C LEU A 7 -8.38 2.34 16.74
N ALA A 8 -9.02 1.60 17.65
CA ALA A 8 -8.49 1.34 18.99
C ALA A 8 -7.14 0.58 18.98
N HIS A 9 -6.81 -0.14 17.90
CA HIS A 9 -5.52 -0.83 17.76
C HIS A 9 -4.41 0.06 17.19
N ILE A 10 -4.71 1.26 16.67
CA ILE A 10 -3.72 2.17 16.08
C ILE A 10 -2.56 2.49 17.01
N PRO A 11 -2.74 2.81 18.31
CA PRO A 11 -1.62 3.08 19.21
C PRO A 11 -0.64 1.90 19.29
N LYS A 12 -1.17 0.68 19.34
CA LYS A 12 -0.36 -0.55 19.31
C LYS A 12 0.35 -0.70 17.98
N LEU A 13 -0.33 -0.48 16.85
CA LEU A 13 0.26 -0.53 15.52
C LEU A 13 1.40 0.47 15.34
N LYS A 14 1.33 1.66 15.96
CA LYS A 14 2.42 2.64 15.95
C LYS A 14 3.62 2.20 16.78
N ALA A 15 3.39 1.57 17.92
CA ALA A 15 4.43 1.19 18.88
C ALA A 15 5.19 -0.11 18.52
N LEU A 16 4.57 -1.04 17.79
CA LEU A 16 5.21 -2.31 17.45
C LEU A 16 6.53 -2.11 16.68
N PRO A 17 7.59 -2.89 16.90
CA PRO A 17 8.78 -2.79 16.05
C PRO A 17 8.45 -3.23 14.61
N LEU A 18 9.04 -2.56 13.62
CA LEU A 18 8.93 -3.02 12.24
C LEU A 18 9.75 -4.29 12.04
N GLY A 19 9.14 -5.32 11.47
CA GLY A 19 9.81 -6.61 11.26
C GLY A 19 10.85 -6.62 10.12
N GLY A 20 10.92 -5.55 9.32
CA GLY A 20 11.95 -5.34 8.30
C GLY A 20 12.09 -6.47 7.27
N LEU A 21 13.33 -6.68 6.81
CA LEU A 21 13.67 -7.75 5.85
C LEU A 21 13.23 -9.15 6.34
N PRO A 22 13.43 -9.55 7.61
CA PRO A 22 12.94 -10.85 8.10
C PRO A 22 11.46 -11.07 7.84
N SER A 23 10.59 -10.08 8.11
CA SER A 23 9.16 -10.20 7.83
C SER A 23 8.85 -10.21 6.34
N GLN A 24 9.54 -9.38 5.54
CA GLN A 24 9.35 -9.36 4.09
C GLN A 24 9.70 -10.72 3.46
N PHE A 25 10.77 -11.39 3.93
CA PHE A 25 11.20 -12.67 3.38
C PHE A 25 10.28 -13.85 3.71
N LYS A 26 9.41 -13.74 4.72
CA LYS A 26 8.39 -14.77 5.00
C LYS A 26 7.40 -14.94 3.85
N MET A 27 7.11 -13.86 3.12
CA MET A 27 6.13 -13.81 2.02
C MET A 27 6.78 -13.48 0.67
N ALA A 28 8.11 -13.47 0.60
CA ALA A 28 8.82 -13.10 -0.62
C ALA A 28 8.96 -14.28 -1.59
N PRO A 29 8.83 -14.07 -2.90
CA PRO A 29 9.21 -15.08 -3.88
C PRO A 29 10.73 -15.36 -3.83
N GLU A 30 11.13 -16.57 -4.20
CA GLU A 30 12.53 -17.03 -4.15
C GLU A 30 13.51 -16.09 -4.85
N ILE A 31 13.10 -15.48 -5.97
CA ILE A 31 13.91 -14.51 -6.71
C ILE A 31 14.37 -13.33 -5.85
N ARG A 32 13.59 -12.93 -4.84
CA ARG A 32 13.95 -11.82 -3.94
C ARG A 32 15.09 -12.20 -3.00
N LYS A 33 15.19 -13.48 -2.60
CA LYS A 33 16.22 -13.96 -1.66
C LYS A 33 17.63 -13.93 -2.28
N GLN A 34 17.72 -13.77 -3.60
CA GLN A 34 18.97 -13.71 -4.35
C GLN A 34 19.69 -12.35 -4.23
N TYR A 35 19.01 -11.29 -3.77
CA TYR A 35 19.56 -9.93 -3.72
C TYR A 35 20.03 -9.55 -2.31
N SER A 36 21.32 -9.20 -2.17
CA SER A 36 21.80 -8.54 -0.95
C SER A 36 21.51 -7.04 -0.98
N LEU A 37 21.50 -6.37 0.18
CA LEU A 37 21.35 -4.92 0.27
C LEU A 37 22.39 -4.17 -0.59
N ARG A 38 23.62 -4.69 -0.67
CA ARG A 38 24.70 -4.12 -1.49
C ARG A 38 24.38 -4.22 -2.97
N ASP A 39 23.82 -5.34 -3.42
CA ASP A 39 23.45 -5.54 -4.83
C ASP A 39 22.30 -4.62 -5.22
N ILE A 40 21.32 -4.45 -4.31
CA ILE A 40 20.20 -3.53 -4.52
C ILE A 40 20.70 -2.10 -4.64
N GLN A 41 21.58 -1.65 -3.73
CA GLN A 41 22.15 -0.30 -3.79
C GLN A 41 22.91 -0.03 -5.09
N LYS A 42 23.69 -1.00 -5.58
CA LYS A 42 24.39 -0.89 -6.86
C LYS A 42 23.45 -0.71 -8.06
N LYS A 43 22.22 -1.22 -7.99
CA LYS A 43 21.20 -1.03 -9.04
C LYS A 43 20.56 0.36 -9.04
N ASN A 44 20.88 1.21 -8.06
CA ASN A 44 20.34 2.55 -7.90
C ASN A 44 18.80 2.61 -8.09
N PRO A 45 18.01 1.95 -7.21
CA PRO A 45 16.58 1.83 -7.41
C PRO A 45 15.88 3.18 -7.33
N LYS A 46 14.83 3.35 -8.14
CA LYS A 46 13.97 4.54 -8.05
C LYS A 46 13.11 4.45 -6.79
N GLU A 47 12.83 5.58 -6.17
CA GLU A 47 11.95 5.63 -5.00
C GLU A 47 10.48 5.70 -5.43
N SER A 48 9.64 4.98 -4.71
CA SER A 48 8.20 4.86 -4.92
C SER A 48 7.50 4.69 -3.58
N ALA A 49 6.22 5.03 -3.51
CA ALA A 49 5.43 4.88 -2.31
C ALA A 49 4.03 4.37 -2.63
N VAL A 50 3.44 3.62 -1.69
CA VAL A 50 2.10 3.06 -1.80
C VAL A 50 1.30 3.28 -0.53
N LEU A 51 -0.02 3.35 -0.64
CA LEU A 51 -0.94 3.55 0.47
C LEU A 51 -1.78 2.30 0.75
N ALA A 52 -1.54 1.66 1.89
CA ALA A 52 -2.45 0.68 2.47
C ALA A 52 -3.56 1.44 3.21
N LEU A 53 -4.65 1.72 2.50
CA LEU A 53 -5.76 2.53 3.00
C LEU A 53 -6.83 1.67 3.69
N PHE A 54 -7.18 2.04 4.92
CA PHE A 54 -8.25 1.42 5.70
C PHE A 54 -9.42 2.38 5.94
N TYR A 55 -10.66 1.91 5.85
CA TYR A 55 -11.85 2.74 6.01
C TYR A 55 -13.09 1.90 6.39
N PRO A 56 -14.16 2.50 6.94
CA PRO A 56 -15.41 1.81 7.23
C PRO A 56 -16.27 1.64 5.98
N ASP A 57 -16.93 0.49 5.80
CA ASP A 57 -18.10 0.37 4.92
C ASP A 57 -19.37 0.95 5.57
N ALA A 58 -20.49 0.86 4.84
CA ALA A 58 -21.81 1.31 5.30
C ALA A 58 -22.30 0.58 6.57
N LEU A 59 -21.74 -0.59 6.89
CA LEU A 59 -22.04 -1.38 8.09
C LEU A 59 -20.95 -1.23 9.16
N ASN A 60 -20.04 -0.27 9.00
CA ASN A 60 -18.90 0.00 9.88
C ASN A 60 -17.86 -1.13 9.95
N ASN A 61 -17.81 -2.05 8.98
CA ASN A 61 -16.70 -3.00 8.87
C ASN A 61 -15.46 -2.32 8.30
N THR A 62 -14.28 -2.66 8.81
CA THR A 62 -13.00 -2.18 8.29
C THR A 62 -12.65 -2.90 6.99
N ASN A 63 -12.46 -2.14 5.93
CA ASN A 63 -11.91 -2.60 4.66
C ASN A 63 -10.48 -2.12 4.44
N LEU A 64 -9.74 -2.85 3.64
CA LEU A 64 -8.47 -2.48 3.03
C LEU A 64 -8.69 -2.28 1.53
N LEU A 65 -8.24 -1.15 1.01
CA LEU A 65 -8.29 -0.88 -0.43
C LEU A 65 -7.14 -1.57 -1.17
N LEU A 66 -7.50 -2.28 -2.23
CA LEU A 66 -6.61 -2.73 -3.29
C LEU A 66 -7.19 -2.31 -4.65
N MET A 67 -6.36 -2.33 -5.67
CA MET A 67 -6.74 -2.05 -7.05
C MET A 67 -6.17 -3.09 -8.00
N LEU A 68 -6.93 -3.42 -9.03
CA LEU A 68 -6.44 -4.06 -10.24
C LEU A 68 -5.96 -2.97 -11.19
N ARG A 69 -4.65 -2.97 -11.48
CA ARG A 69 -4.06 -2.05 -12.46
C ARG A 69 -4.60 -2.37 -13.85
N ALA A 70 -4.90 -1.34 -14.63
CA ALA A 70 -5.30 -1.48 -16.03
C ALA A 70 -4.25 -2.23 -16.84
N SER A 71 -4.67 -2.82 -17.95
CA SER A 71 -3.77 -3.50 -18.87
C SER A 71 -3.05 -2.49 -19.76
N TYR A 72 -1.72 -2.51 -19.74
CA TYR A 72 -0.84 -1.70 -20.59
C TYR A 72 0.48 -2.42 -20.88
N ASN A 73 1.28 -1.86 -21.78
CA ASN A 73 2.64 -2.36 -22.04
C ASN A 73 3.58 -1.93 -20.90
N GLY A 74 3.62 -2.72 -19.83
CA GLY A 74 4.50 -2.47 -18.69
C GLY A 74 4.56 -3.62 -17.68
N VAL A 75 5.53 -3.54 -16.76
CA VAL A 75 5.92 -4.61 -15.83
C VAL A 75 4.81 -4.98 -14.82
N HIS A 76 3.95 -4.02 -14.48
CA HIS A 76 2.90 -4.17 -13.47
C HIS A 76 1.48 -4.22 -14.04
N SER A 77 1.36 -4.41 -15.36
CA SER A 77 0.08 -4.54 -16.05
C SER A 77 -0.77 -5.66 -15.45
N ALA A 78 -2.06 -5.41 -15.25
CA ALA A 78 -3.04 -6.37 -14.73
C ALA A 78 -2.70 -7.00 -13.36
N GLN A 79 -1.86 -6.33 -12.55
CA GLN A 79 -1.53 -6.79 -11.20
C GLN A 79 -2.43 -6.15 -10.14
N ILE A 80 -2.71 -6.91 -9.07
CA ILE A 80 -3.33 -6.37 -7.86
C ILE A 80 -2.27 -5.62 -7.06
N SER A 81 -2.59 -4.41 -6.61
CA SER A 81 -1.67 -3.55 -5.87
C SER A 81 -2.41 -2.62 -4.90
N PHE A 82 -1.67 -1.99 -4.01
CA PHE A 82 -2.12 -0.78 -3.33
C PHE A 82 -2.03 0.41 -4.28
N PRO A 83 -2.89 1.45 -4.12
CA PRO A 83 -2.67 2.73 -4.78
C PRO A 83 -1.27 3.28 -4.49
N GLY A 84 -0.63 3.85 -5.50
CA GLY A 84 0.73 4.34 -5.37
C GLY A 84 1.56 4.25 -6.64
N GLY A 85 2.70 4.92 -6.60
CA GLY A 85 3.50 5.14 -7.80
C GLY A 85 4.89 5.67 -7.48
N LYS A 86 5.55 6.16 -8.51
CA LYS A 86 6.93 6.64 -8.45
C LYS A 86 6.96 8.03 -7.79
N LYS A 87 8.01 8.30 -7.00
CA LYS A 87 8.26 9.66 -6.51
C LYS A 87 8.51 10.63 -7.67
N GLU A 88 7.77 11.73 -7.69
CA GLU A 88 7.96 12.83 -8.62
C GLU A 88 8.76 13.99 -8.01
N GLU A 89 9.27 14.88 -8.85
CA GLU A 89 10.07 16.03 -8.41
C GLU A 89 9.27 16.99 -7.51
N GLY A 90 7.96 17.11 -7.76
CA GLY A 90 7.05 17.91 -6.94
C GLY A 90 6.69 17.29 -5.59
N ASP A 91 7.01 16.02 -5.35
CA ASP A 91 6.69 15.35 -4.09
C ASP A 91 7.70 15.74 -3.00
N SER A 92 7.22 16.41 -1.96
CA SER A 92 8.04 16.84 -0.81
C SER A 92 8.71 15.64 -0.11
N ASN A 93 8.02 14.50 -0.04
CA ASN A 93 8.52 13.24 0.50
C ASN A 93 7.66 12.06 -0.01
N LEU A 94 8.02 10.83 0.39
CA LEU A 94 7.34 9.62 -0.08
C LEU A 94 5.91 9.45 0.47
N MET A 95 5.59 10.03 1.63
CA MET A 95 4.22 10.06 2.12
C MET A 95 3.34 10.91 1.18
N HIS A 96 3.84 12.05 0.71
CA HIS A 96 3.13 12.87 -0.29
C HIS A 96 2.98 12.15 -1.63
N THR A 97 3.99 11.37 -2.07
CA THR A 97 3.86 10.50 -3.25
C THR A 97 2.69 9.53 -3.09
N ALA A 98 2.63 8.76 -1.99
CA ALA A 98 1.55 7.79 -1.77
C ALA A 98 0.16 8.45 -1.74
N LEU A 99 0.05 9.64 -1.14
CA LEU A 99 -1.20 10.40 -1.06
C LEU A 99 -1.62 10.99 -2.41
N ARG A 100 -0.68 11.57 -3.16
CA ARG A 100 -0.94 12.11 -4.51
C ARG A 100 -1.45 11.02 -5.43
N GLU A 101 -0.76 9.89 -5.47
CA GLU A 101 -1.12 8.75 -6.33
C GLU A 101 -2.49 8.19 -5.93
N ALA A 102 -2.79 8.03 -4.63
CA ALA A 102 -4.12 7.61 -4.20
C ALA A 102 -5.23 8.60 -4.60
N GLU A 103 -4.94 9.90 -4.59
CA GLU A 103 -5.88 10.92 -5.07
C GLU A 103 -6.09 10.84 -6.58
N GLU A 104 -5.02 10.65 -7.36
CA GLU A 104 -5.06 10.56 -8.83
C GLU A 104 -5.71 9.27 -9.32
N GLU A 105 -5.35 8.12 -8.74
CA GLU A 105 -5.76 6.78 -9.18
C GLU A 105 -7.20 6.45 -8.74
N VAL A 106 -7.59 6.82 -7.51
CA VAL A 106 -8.87 6.39 -6.90
C VAL A 106 -9.71 7.53 -6.32
N GLY A 107 -9.28 8.79 -6.44
CA GLY A 107 -10.08 9.96 -6.05
C GLY A 107 -10.15 10.23 -4.54
N VAL A 108 -9.31 9.58 -3.74
CA VAL A 108 -9.25 9.81 -2.29
C VAL A 108 -8.51 11.10 -2.01
N LEU A 109 -9.21 12.10 -1.46
CA LEU A 109 -8.60 13.39 -1.16
C LEU A 109 -7.48 13.24 -0.13
N ARG A 110 -6.29 13.73 -0.48
CA ARG A 110 -5.09 13.58 0.36
C ARG A 110 -5.25 14.16 1.77
N ASN A 111 -6.09 15.19 1.93
CA ASN A 111 -6.33 15.87 3.21
C ASN A 111 -7.25 15.09 4.15
N ASP A 112 -8.03 14.14 3.63
CA ASP A 112 -8.93 13.32 4.44
C ASP A 112 -8.20 12.10 5.02
N VAL A 113 -7.09 11.69 4.38
CA VAL A 113 -6.31 10.53 4.80
C VAL A 113 -5.44 10.86 6.00
N LYS A 114 -5.67 10.14 7.10
CA LYS A 114 -4.81 10.18 8.28
C LYS A 114 -3.72 9.12 8.18
N ILE A 115 -2.48 9.54 7.97
CA ILE A 115 -1.34 8.63 7.96
C ILE A 115 -1.07 8.11 9.37
N ILE A 116 -1.03 6.79 9.50
CA ILE A 116 -0.81 6.08 10.75
C ILE A 116 0.66 5.76 10.92
N ARG A 117 1.29 5.18 9.89
CA ARG A 117 2.64 4.66 10.00
C ARG A 117 3.30 4.41 8.65
N GLU A 118 4.59 4.72 8.57
CA GLU A 118 5.50 4.24 7.52
C GLU A 118 6.00 2.81 7.83
N LEU A 119 5.92 1.91 6.86
CA LEU A 119 6.45 0.55 6.97
C LEU A 119 7.82 0.42 6.31
N THR A 120 8.53 -0.67 6.62
CA THR A 120 9.85 -0.90 6.03
C THR A 120 9.75 -1.03 4.52
N LYS A 121 10.50 -0.19 3.81
CA LYS A 121 10.57 -0.21 2.36
C LYS A 121 11.00 -1.57 1.80
N THR A 122 10.49 -1.87 0.63
CA THR A 122 10.57 -3.17 -0.04
C THR A 122 11.14 -2.99 -1.43
N TYR A 123 12.19 -3.75 -1.74
CA TYR A 123 12.77 -3.73 -3.09
C TYR A 123 11.94 -4.60 -4.02
N ILE A 124 11.61 -4.06 -5.20
CA ILE A 124 10.85 -4.73 -6.26
C ILE A 124 11.80 -4.97 -7.44
N PRO A 125 12.38 -6.20 -7.56
CA PRO A 125 13.36 -6.49 -8.61
C PRO A 125 12.89 -6.28 -10.05
N PRO A 126 11.66 -6.68 -10.45
CA PRO A 126 11.21 -6.56 -11.85
C PRO A 126 11.23 -5.14 -12.40
N SER A 127 11.04 -4.13 -11.55
CA SER A 127 10.93 -2.72 -11.95
C SER A 127 12.03 -1.81 -11.37
N ASN A 128 12.92 -2.37 -10.54
CA ASN A 128 14.01 -1.65 -9.87
C ASN A 128 13.53 -0.47 -9.01
N PHE A 129 12.55 -0.71 -8.14
CA PHE A 129 12.03 0.28 -7.21
C PHE A 129 12.29 -0.07 -5.75
N TRP A 130 12.55 0.95 -4.93
CA TRP A 130 12.33 0.93 -3.49
C TRP A 130 10.92 1.46 -3.22
N VAL A 131 10.02 0.55 -2.84
CA VAL A 131 8.63 0.90 -2.52
C VAL A 131 8.48 1.06 -1.02
N THR A 132 8.07 2.24 -0.57
CA THR A 132 7.80 2.56 0.84
C THR A 132 6.29 2.52 1.09
N PRO A 133 5.78 1.55 1.85
CA PRO A 133 4.35 1.48 2.16
C PRO A 133 3.99 2.39 3.34
N TYR A 134 2.86 3.09 3.22
CA TYR A 134 2.25 3.85 4.30
C TYR A 134 0.89 3.24 4.65
N ILE A 135 0.61 3.10 5.95
CA ILE A 135 -0.72 2.78 6.46
C ILE A 135 -1.46 4.09 6.66
N GLY A 136 -2.65 4.22 6.06
CA GLY A 136 -3.53 5.36 6.24
C GLY A 136 -4.95 4.94 6.57
N THR A 137 -5.72 5.86 7.16
CA THR A 137 -7.14 5.66 7.44
C THR A 137 -8.00 6.80 6.90
N LEU A 138 -9.20 6.49 6.44
CA LEU A 138 -10.30 7.44 6.31
C LEU A 138 -11.35 7.15 7.37
N GLU A 139 -11.84 8.18 8.05
CA GLU A 139 -12.87 8.04 9.10
C GLU A 139 -14.31 7.94 8.54
N MET A 140 -14.44 7.84 7.21
CA MET A 140 -15.71 7.69 6.49
C MET A 140 -15.56 6.75 5.28
N THR A 141 -16.68 6.24 4.78
CA THR A 141 -16.73 5.48 3.53
C THR A 141 -16.42 6.42 2.35
N PRO A 142 -15.33 6.20 1.60
CA PRO A 142 -14.97 7.03 0.47
C PRO A 142 -15.90 6.82 -0.72
N SER A 143 -16.12 7.87 -1.50
CA SER A 143 -16.67 7.78 -2.85
C SER A 143 -15.52 7.74 -3.85
N PHE A 144 -15.13 6.55 -4.28
CA PHE A 144 -14.01 6.40 -5.20
C PHE A 144 -14.31 6.92 -6.60
N ARG A 145 -13.28 7.49 -7.23
CA ARG A 145 -13.28 7.86 -8.65
C ARG A 145 -12.00 7.34 -9.28
N MET A 146 -12.12 6.24 -10.01
CA MET A 146 -10.99 5.65 -10.72
C MET A 146 -10.57 6.49 -11.93
N ASN A 147 -9.28 6.58 -12.18
CA ASN A 147 -8.74 7.05 -13.46
C ASN A 147 -8.47 5.88 -14.42
N ASN A 148 -7.81 6.15 -15.54
CA ASN A 148 -7.49 5.16 -16.58
C ASN A 148 -6.39 4.15 -16.20
N GLU A 149 -5.68 4.34 -15.09
CA GLU A 149 -4.68 3.39 -14.60
C GLU A 149 -5.29 2.26 -13.77
N VAL A 150 -6.55 2.42 -13.35
CA VAL A 150 -7.25 1.47 -12.49
C VAL A 150 -8.40 0.82 -13.24
N GLU A 151 -8.35 -0.49 -13.38
CA GLU A 151 -9.42 -1.27 -14.01
C GLU A 151 -10.54 -1.59 -13.03
N LYS A 152 -10.19 -1.91 -11.78
CA LYS A 152 -11.16 -2.32 -10.76
C LYS A 152 -10.65 -2.05 -9.35
N LEU A 153 -11.56 -1.66 -8.45
CA LEU A 153 -11.31 -1.63 -7.02
C LEU A 153 -11.62 -2.97 -6.36
N ILE A 154 -10.79 -3.35 -5.42
CA ILE A 154 -10.91 -4.57 -4.63
C ILE A 154 -10.91 -4.15 -3.17
N GLU A 155 -12.09 -4.19 -2.55
CA GLU A 155 -12.27 -3.84 -1.15
C GLU A 155 -12.25 -5.11 -0.31
N VAL A 156 -11.21 -5.31 0.49
CA VAL A 156 -11.01 -6.53 1.26
C VAL A 156 -11.32 -6.28 2.72
N ARG A 157 -12.28 -7.02 3.30
CA ARG A 157 -12.56 -6.88 4.74
C ARG A 157 -11.37 -7.38 5.54
N VAL A 158 -11.00 -6.63 6.58
CA VAL A 158 -9.89 -7.01 7.46
C VAL A 158 -10.11 -8.38 8.11
N THR A 159 -11.36 -8.77 8.36
CA THR A 159 -11.67 -10.11 8.86
C THR A 159 -11.33 -11.23 7.89
N ASP A 160 -11.44 -10.99 6.59
CA ASP A 160 -11.10 -12.00 5.58
C ASP A 160 -9.56 -12.18 5.54
N LEU A 161 -8.79 -11.10 5.70
CA LEU A 161 -7.32 -11.13 5.76
C LEU A 161 -6.77 -11.81 7.03
N LEU A 162 -7.47 -11.68 8.15
CA LEU A 162 -7.06 -12.25 9.44
C LEU A 162 -7.53 -13.70 9.60
N ASN A 163 -8.34 -14.23 8.69
CA ASN A 163 -8.84 -15.59 8.78
C ASN A 163 -7.80 -16.58 8.24
N GLU A 164 -7.11 -17.26 9.15
CA GLU A 164 -6.12 -18.29 8.79
C GLU A 164 -6.71 -19.48 8.02
N ALA A 165 -8.02 -19.72 8.13
CA ALA A 165 -8.73 -20.76 7.38
C ALA A 165 -9.12 -20.36 5.95
N ALA A 166 -8.83 -19.11 5.54
CA ALA A 166 -9.11 -18.60 4.19
C ALA A 166 -7.98 -18.86 3.17
N LEU A 167 -6.96 -19.64 3.54
CA LEU A 167 -5.80 -20.02 2.72
C LEU A 167 -5.93 -21.44 2.16
#